data_AF-X1H7F0-F1
#
_entry.id   AF-X1H7F0-F1
#
_cell.length_a   1.000
_cell.length_b   1.000
_cell.length_c   1.000
_cell.angle_alpha   90.00
_cell.angle_beta   90.00
_cell.angle_gamma   90.00
#
_symmetry.space_group_name_H-M   'P 1'
#
loop_
_entity.id
_entity.type
_entity.pdbx_description
1 polymer ?
#
loop_
_entity_poly.entity_id
_entity_poly.type
_entity_poly.pdbx_seq_one_letter_code
_entity_poly.pdbx_strand_id
1 'polypeptide(L)'
;PANESGTITKVYIWARNDCTSVDIGIFYNISGNNFSTRSHTTIGPVTAGSEQEFDVNLAIEAGDYIGFYEIDGELERDNSGGSGYWYKVANQIPADNYPFTDATSTGRIIHLYGTGGGVGAYYHGLKVQGEGELALCDVGSHPLRMRKGGTTYGIELVETDDPNASRIRVKTGAGIKAIRKYT
;
A
#
# COMPACT_ATOMS: atom_id res chain seq x y z
N PRO A 1 11.32 -3.21 -8.19
CA PRO A 1 11.43 -2.18 -7.12
C PRO A 1 10.04 -1.71 -6.70
N ALA A 2 9.90 -1.19 -5.48
CA ALA A 2 8.65 -0.65 -4.96
C ALA A 2 8.23 0.60 -5.73
N ASN A 3 6.93 0.68 -6.06
CA ASN A 3 6.38 1.82 -6.78
C ASN A 3 6.17 3.04 -5.87
N GLU A 4 5.91 2.81 -4.57
CA GLU A 4 5.56 3.83 -3.57
C GLU A 4 6.13 3.45 -2.20
N SER A 5 6.25 4.44 -1.31
CA SER A 5 6.62 4.23 0.10
C SER A 5 5.41 3.82 0.95
N GLY A 6 5.62 3.00 1.99
CA GLY A 6 4.53 2.50 2.81
C GLY A 6 4.88 1.32 3.71
N THR A 7 3.91 0.43 3.87
CA THR A 7 4.04 -0.84 4.57
C THR A 7 3.54 -1.96 3.66
N ILE A 8 4.39 -2.94 3.38
CA ILE A 8 3.94 -4.22 2.82
C ILE A 8 3.24 -4.98 3.94
N THR A 9 1.98 -5.35 3.68
CA THR A 9 1.14 -6.09 4.64
C THR A 9 0.94 -7.54 4.23
N LYS A 10 1.18 -7.87 2.96
CA LYS A 10 1.09 -9.24 2.44
C LYS A 10 2.28 -9.57 1.55
N VAL A 11 2.78 -10.78 1.67
CA VAL A 11 3.78 -11.37 0.76
C VAL A 11 3.16 -12.58 0.08
N TYR A 12 3.33 -12.63 -1.23
CA TYR A 12 2.96 -13.73 -2.10
C TYR A 12 4.24 -14.41 -2.59
N ILE A 13 4.32 -15.71 -2.39
CA ILE A 13 5.53 -16.49 -2.64
C ILE A 13 5.17 -17.89 -3.13
N TRP A 14 5.89 -18.38 -4.13
CA TRP A 14 5.71 -19.75 -4.63
C TRP A 14 7.03 -20.51 -4.53
N ALA A 15 7.04 -21.59 -3.73
CA ALA A 15 8.15 -22.54 -3.68
C ALA A 15 8.04 -23.65 -4.76
N ARG A 16 9.14 -23.92 -5.47
CA ARG A 16 9.26 -25.09 -6.36
C ARG A 16 9.49 -26.37 -5.56
N ASN A 17 10.30 -26.29 -4.51
CA ASN A 17 10.55 -27.35 -3.53
C ASN A 17 10.28 -26.78 -2.14
N ASP A 18 9.75 -27.60 -1.22
CA ASP A 18 9.42 -27.16 0.14
C ASP A 18 10.60 -26.45 0.81
N CYS A 19 10.35 -25.24 1.31
CA CYS A 19 11.30 -24.49 2.13
C CYS A 19 10.95 -24.68 3.61
N THR A 20 11.93 -25.00 4.45
CA THR A 20 11.69 -25.20 5.89
C THR A 20 11.53 -23.87 6.63
N SER A 21 12.17 -22.82 6.13
CA SER A 21 12.05 -21.46 6.62
C SER A 21 12.39 -20.47 5.51
N VAL A 22 11.68 -19.35 5.44
CA VAL A 22 11.98 -18.25 4.54
C VAL A 22 12.01 -16.94 5.33
N ASP A 23 13.11 -16.21 5.17
CA ASP A 23 13.26 -14.81 5.59
C ASP A 23 12.94 -13.90 4.41
N ILE A 24 12.15 -12.86 4.66
CA ILE A 24 11.85 -11.80 3.69
C ILE A 24 12.52 -10.52 4.14
N GLY A 25 13.22 -9.85 3.21
CA GLY A 25 13.89 -8.58 3.45
C GLY A 25 13.49 -7.52 2.44
N ILE A 26 13.34 -6.28 2.92
CA ILE A 26 13.25 -5.08 2.09
C ILE A 26 14.62 -4.43 2.05
N PHE A 27 15.16 -4.23 0.86
CA PHE A 27 16.52 -3.77 0.63
C PHE A 27 16.52 -2.43 -0.11
N TYR A 28 17.42 -1.54 0.29
CA TYR A 28 17.66 -0.28 -0.40
C TYR A 28 19.12 -0.21 -0.83
N ASN A 29 19.36 0.40 -1.99
CA ASN A 29 20.70 0.56 -2.53
C ASN A 29 21.40 1.74 -1.84
N ILE A 30 22.55 1.48 -1.21
CA ILE A 30 23.39 2.52 -0.60
C ILE A 30 24.23 3.19 -1.69
N SER A 31 24.94 2.37 -2.46
CA SER A 31 25.73 2.81 -3.62
C SER A 31 26.18 1.61 -4.44
N GLY A 32 26.17 1.76 -5.78
CA GLY A 32 26.63 0.70 -6.69
C GLY A 32 25.89 -0.60 -6.46
N ASN A 33 26.60 -1.65 -6.03
CA ASN A 33 26.02 -2.94 -5.70
C ASN A 33 25.89 -3.19 -4.19
N ASN A 34 26.04 -2.17 -3.34
CA ASN A 34 25.91 -2.30 -1.90
C ASN A 34 24.47 -2.03 -1.45
N PHE A 35 23.90 -2.95 -0.68
CA PHE A 35 22.54 -2.88 -0.16
C PHE A 35 22.53 -3.02 1.35
N SER A 36 21.54 -2.37 1.97
CA SER A 36 21.18 -2.56 3.37
C SER A 36 19.73 -3.00 3.51
N THR A 37 19.39 -3.68 4.59
CA THR A 37 18.02 -4.08 4.89
C THR A 37 17.30 -2.97 5.66
N ARG A 38 16.14 -2.54 5.14
CA ARG A 38 15.24 -1.59 5.80
C ARG A 38 14.33 -2.26 6.81
N SER A 39 13.76 -3.39 6.42
CA SER A 39 12.79 -4.14 7.22
C SER A 39 12.87 -5.61 6.84
N HIS A 40 12.64 -6.51 7.78
CA HIS A 40 12.62 -7.95 7.50
C HIS A 40 11.70 -8.70 8.45
N THR A 41 11.31 -9.91 8.06
CA THR A 41 10.58 -10.85 8.90
C THR A 41 10.82 -12.27 8.41
N THR A 42 10.72 -13.25 9.31
CA THR A 42 10.65 -14.66 8.96
C THR A 42 9.18 -15.04 8.78
N ILE A 43 8.81 -15.64 7.64
CA ILE A 43 7.44 -16.08 7.36
C ILE A 43 7.21 -17.58 7.67
N GLY A 44 8.28 -18.31 7.99
CA GLY A 44 8.22 -19.73 8.32
C GLY A 44 8.30 -20.63 7.07
N PRO A 45 7.78 -21.86 7.14
CA PRO A 45 7.86 -22.81 6.03
C PRO A 45 6.99 -22.39 4.85
N VAL A 46 7.43 -22.72 3.63
CA VAL A 46 6.68 -22.51 2.39
C VAL A 46 6.61 -23.84 1.65
N THR A 47 5.45 -24.48 1.68
CA THR A 47 5.15 -25.70 0.92
C THR A 47 5.12 -25.42 -0.59
N ALA A 48 5.68 -26.34 -1.36
CA ALA A 48 5.71 -26.27 -2.80
C ALA A 48 4.36 -26.60 -3.47
N GLY A 49 4.28 -26.23 -4.75
CA GLY A 49 3.16 -26.61 -5.62
C GLY A 49 2.03 -25.60 -5.74
N SER A 50 2.03 -24.53 -4.95
CA SER A 50 1.13 -23.39 -5.11
C SER A 50 1.73 -22.09 -4.58
N GLU A 51 1.21 -20.96 -5.08
CA GLU A 51 1.42 -19.66 -4.43
C GLU A 51 0.84 -19.67 -3.02
N GLN A 52 1.57 -19.10 -2.08
CA GLN A 52 1.16 -18.94 -0.69
C GLN A 52 1.15 -17.46 -0.31
N GLU A 53 0.28 -17.12 0.64
CA GLU A 53 0.09 -15.77 1.14
C GLU A 53 0.45 -15.71 2.62
N PHE A 54 1.23 -14.71 3.00
CA PHE A 54 1.64 -14.46 4.38
C PHE A 54 1.35 -13.02 4.79
N ASP A 55 0.76 -12.84 5.97
CA ASP A 55 0.64 -11.53 6.60
C ASP A 55 2.01 -11.10 7.16
N VAL A 56 2.42 -9.87 6.83
CA VAL A 56 3.69 -9.29 7.27
C VAL A 56 3.51 -7.83 7.68
N ASN A 57 4.55 -7.23 8.26
CA ASN A 57 4.59 -5.80 8.55
C ASN A 57 5.98 -5.27 8.20
N LEU A 58 6.19 -4.93 6.94
CA LEU A 58 7.50 -4.52 6.42
C LEU A 58 7.47 -3.08 5.93
N ALA A 59 8.26 -2.21 6.55
CA ALA A 59 8.43 -0.85 6.08
C ALA A 59 9.14 -0.82 4.72
N ILE A 60 8.68 0.04 3.82
CA ILE A 60 9.22 0.16 2.47
C ILE A 60 9.23 1.62 1.99
N GLU A 61 10.22 1.97 1.17
CA GLU A 61 10.26 3.23 0.42
C GLU A 61 10.21 2.97 -1.09
N ALA A 62 9.72 3.96 -1.85
CA ALA A 62 9.74 3.90 -3.31
C ALA A 62 11.17 3.66 -3.82
N GLY A 63 11.33 2.67 -4.70
CA GLY A 63 12.63 2.24 -5.23
C GLY A 63 13.30 1.09 -4.47
N ASP A 64 12.84 0.72 -3.28
CA ASP A 64 13.36 -0.45 -2.55
C ASP A 64 13.08 -1.76 -3.30
N TYR A 65 13.83 -2.81 -2.97
CA TYR A 65 13.69 -4.15 -3.52
C TYR A 65 13.20 -5.12 -2.45
N ILE A 66 12.35 -6.08 -2.83
CA ILE A 66 12.03 -7.23 -1.98
C ILE A 66 13.01 -8.36 -2.31
N GLY A 67 13.51 -9.03 -1.29
CA GLY A 67 14.39 -10.19 -1.40
C GLY A 67 14.05 -11.23 -0.35
N PHE A 68 14.72 -12.38 -0.43
CA PHE A 68 14.49 -13.51 0.45
C PHE A 68 15.79 -14.27 0.75
N TYR A 69 15.72 -15.09 1.80
CA TYR A 69 16.64 -16.19 2.05
C TYR A 69 15.84 -17.40 2.50
N GLU A 70 16.08 -18.55 1.88
CA GLU A 70 15.44 -19.82 2.18
C GLU A 70 16.41 -20.80 2.85
N ILE A 71 15.88 -21.59 3.79
CA ILE A 71 16.56 -22.78 4.32
C ILE A 71 15.92 -24.00 3.69
N ASP A 72 16.73 -24.71 2.91
CA ASP A 72 16.32 -25.84 2.08
C ASP A 72 15.26 -25.44 1.03
N GLY A 73 15.16 -26.24 -0.04
CA GLY A 73 14.21 -25.99 -1.11
C GLY A 73 14.69 -24.98 -2.16
N GLU A 74 13.73 -24.46 -2.94
CA GLU A 74 13.99 -23.53 -4.04
C GLU A 74 12.70 -22.79 -4.36
N LEU A 75 12.75 -21.45 -4.51
CA LEU A 75 11.61 -20.69 -5.01
C LEU A 75 11.40 -20.86 -6.52
N GLU A 76 10.15 -20.80 -6.93
CA GLU A 76 9.73 -20.80 -8.33
C GLU A 76 10.37 -19.60 -9.06
N ARG A 77 10.81 -19.85 -10.30
CA ARG A 77 11.49 -18.87 -11.12
C ARG A 77 11.29 -19.12 -12.61
N ASP A 78 11.18 -18.02 -13.33
CA ASP A 78 11.40 -17.97 -14.77
C ASP A 78 12.84 -17.55 -15.06
N ASN A 79 13.49 -18.18 -16.03
CA ASN A 79 14.85 -17.83 -16.44
C ASN A 79 14.90 -16.70 -17.49
N SER A 80 13.77 -16.08 -17.80
CA SER A 80 13.67 -15.00 -18.79
C SER A 80 12.44 -14.12 -18.53
N GLY A 81 12.34 -13.00 -19.24
CA GLY A 81 11.18 -12.10 -19.20
C GLY A 81 11.26 -10.97 -18.18
N GLY A 82 12.23 -11.01 -17.25
CA GLY A 82 12.42 -10.00 -16.20
C GLY A 82 13.62 -9.08 -16.42
N SER A 83 13.92 -8.29 -15.39
CA SER A 83 15.12 -7.43 -15.32
C SER A 83 16.27 -8.07 -14.52
N GLY A 84 16.16 -9.36 -14.20
CA GLY A 84 17.08 -10.10 -13.34
C GLY A 84 16.98 -9.69 -11.86
N TYR A 85 18.05 -9.94 -11.10
CA TYR A 85 18.03 -9.87 -9.64
C TYR A 85 19.43 -9.55 -9.07
N TRP A 86 19.46 -9.24 -7.77
CA TRP A 86 20.70 -9.12 -6.99
C TRP A 86 20.93 -10.40 -6.20
N TYR A 87 22.16 -10.91 -6.21
CA TYR A 87 22.47 -12.20 -5.61
C TYR A 87 23.58 -12.10 -4.56
N LYS A 88 23.43 -12.83 -3.47
CA LYS A 88 24.49 -13.07 -2.50
C LYS A 88 24.37 -14.46 -1.93
N VAL A 89 25.51 -15.08 -1.62
CA VAL A 89 25.57 -16.39 -0.97
C VAL A 89 25.26 -16.24 0.53
N ALA A 90 24.55 -17.23 1.07
CA ALA A 90 24.12 -17.33 2.48
C ALA A 90 23.10 -16.27 2.91
N ASN A 91 22.63 -16.38 4.16
CA ASN A 91 21.69 -15.41 4.73
C ASN A 91 22.38 -14.06 4.93
N GLN A 92 21.82 -13.01 4.33
CA GLN A 92 22.24 -11.62 4.49
C GLN A 92 21.08 -10.75 4.95
N ILE A 93 20.12 -11.33 5.66
CA ILE A 93 18.99 -10.62 6.25
C ILE A 93 19.20 -10.64 7.78
N PRO A 94 19.48 -9.49 8.42
CA PRO A 94 19.66 -8.16 7.84
C PRO A 94 21.04 -7.94 7.19
N ALA A 95 21.08 -7.11 6.15
CA ALA A 95 22.30 -6.60 5.52
C ALA A 95 22.63 -5.19 6.02
N ASP A 96 23.91 -4.94 6.25
CA ASP A 96 24.48 -3.60 6.49
C ASP A 96 25.57 -3.29 5.46
N ASN A 97 25.21 -2.52 4.44
CA ASN A 97 26.09 -2.04 3.37
C ASN A 97 26.93 -3.17 2.73
N TYR A 98 26.27 -4.27 2.37
CA TYR A 98 26.92 -5.44 1.80
C TYR A 98 26.87 -5.42 0.27
N PRO A 99 27.97 -5.81 -0.42
CA PRO A 99 27.98 -5.92 -1.87
C PRO A 99 27.28 -7.20 -2.34
N PHE A 100 26.29 -7.03 -3.22
CA PHE A 100 25.61 -8.10 -3.94
C PHE A 100 26.21 -8.27 -5.34
N THR A 101 26.15 -9.48 -5.88
CA THR A 101 26.49 -9.74 -7.28
C THR A 101 25.34 -9.24 -8.16
N ASP A 102 25.66 -8.45 -9.16
CA ASP A 102 24.73 -8.05 -10.20
C ASP A 102 24.41 -9.26 -11.11
N ALA A 103 23.17 -9.72 -11.07
CA ALA A 103 22.63 -10.74 -11.97
C ALA A 103 21.44 -10.20 -12.79
N THR A 104 21.39 -8.89 -13.02
CA THR A 104 20.30 -8.22 -13.74
C THR A 104 20.22 -8.64 -15.21
N SER A 105 21.35 -8.97 -15.83
CA SER A 105 21.39 -9.42 -17.24
C SER A 105 20.82 -10.83 -17.47
N THR A 106 20.50 -11.57 -16.42
CA THR A 106 19.95 -12.94 -16.57
C THR A 106 18.51 -12.94 -17.08
N GLY A 107 17.77 -11.84 -16.89
CA GLY A 107 16.34 -11.78 -17.17
C GLY A 107 15.49 -12.69 -16.26
N ARG A 108 16.09 -13.29 -15.22
CA ARG A 108 15.40 -14.19 -14.29
C ARG A 108 14.38 -13.43 -13.45
N ILE A 109 13.23 -14.05 -13.21
CA ILE A 109 12.17 -13.57 -12.31
C ILE A 109 12.03 -14.58 -11.18
N ILE A 110 11.85 -14.09 -9.95
CA ILE A 110 11.48 -14.93 -8.81
C ILE A 110 10.00 -14.69 -8.51
N HIS A 111 9.27 -15.76 -8.22
CA HIS A 111 7.87 -15.66 -7.81
C HIS A 111 7.75 -15.20 -6.35
N LEU A 112 8.09 -13.93 -6.14
CA LEU A 112 8.02 -13.23 -4.86
C LEU A 112 7.58 -11.79 -5.12
N TYR A 113 6.44 -11.41 -4.53
CA TYR A 113 6.02 -10.02 -4.54
C TYR A 113 5.29 -9.67 -3.24
N GLY A 114 5.40 -8.41 -2.85
CA GLY A 114 4.67 -7.86 -1.72
C GLY A 114 3.55 -6.96 -2.20
N THR A 115 2.43 -6.99 -1.50
CA THR A 115 1.39 -5.95 -1.63
C THR A 115 1.21 -5.23 -0.30
N GLY A 116 0.78 -3.99 -0.42
CA GLY A 116 0.58 -3.11 0.70
C GLY A 116 0.06 -1.79 0.19
N GLY A 117 -0.43 -0.97 1.10
CA GLY A 117 -0.68 0.43 0.82
C GLY A 117 0.41 1.25 1.48
N GLY A 118 0.96 2.24 0.78
CA GLY A 118 1.31 3.48 1.46
C GLY A 118 0.14 3.83 2.34
N VAL A 119 0.38 4.17 3.63
CA VAL A 119 -0.66 4.53 4.60
C VAL A 119 -1.68 5.31 3.81
N GLY A 120 -2.82 4.66 3.50
CA GLY A 120 -3.67 5.17 2.43
C GLY A 120 -3.89 6.61 2.79
N ALA A 121 -3.68 7.54 1.85
CA ALA A 121 -4.10 8.90 2.08
C ALA A 121 -5.62 8.82 2.26
N TYR A 122 -6.03 8.52 3.49
CA TYR A 122 -7.36 8.54 3.98
C TYR A 122 -7.69 10.01 3.87
N TYR A 123 -8.32 10.38 2.77
CA TYR A 123 -9.06 11.61 2.72
C TYR A 123 -10.25 11.38 3.66
N HIS A 124 -10.04 11.62 4.95
CA HIS A 124 -11.09 11.71 5.98
C HIS A 124 -12.00 12.93 5.73
N GLY A 125 -12.40 13.17 4.48
CA GLY A 125 -13.07 14.38 4.09
C GLY A 125 -13.62 14.36 2.67
N LEU A 126 -14.79 14.97 2.55
CA LEU A 126 -15.37 15.44 1.30
C LEU A 126 -14.36 16.35 0.59
N LYS A 127 -13.91 15.96 -0.61
CA LYS A 127 -13.17 16.86 -1.50
C LYS A 127 -14.13 17.44 -2.52
N VAL A 128 -14.23 18.76 -2.57
CA VAL A 128 -14.82 19.42 -3.73
C VAL A 128 -13.70 19.57 -4.76
N GLN A 129 -13.75 18.78 -5.83
CA GLN A 129 -12.82 18.91 -6.97
C GLN A 129 -13.53 19.67 -8.09
N GLY A 130 -13.03 20.86 -8.43
CA GLY A 130 -13.61 21.77 -9.42
C GLY A 130 -13.99 23.13 -8.82
N GLU A 131 -14.49 24.05 -9.66
CA GLU A 131 -14.97 25.39 -9.28
C GLU A 131 -16.34 25.33 -8.58
N GLY A 132 -16.45 24.52 -7.52
CA GLY A 132 -17.63 24.44 -6.69
C GLY A 132 -17.31 24.81 -5.25
N GLU A 133 -18.18 25.61 -4.63
CA GLU A 133 -18.12 25.90 -3.20
C GLU A 133 -19.27 25.18 -2.48
N LEU A 134 -18.99 24.67 -1.28
CA LEU A 134 -20.00 24.02 -0.44
C LEU A 134 -20.51 25.01 0.60
N ALA A 135 -21.82 25.19 0.68
CA ALA A 135 -22.42 26.06 1.69
C ALA A 135 -22.32 25.41 3.08
N LEU A 136 -21.67 26.13 4.00
CA LEU A 136 -21.61 25.76 5.40
C LEU A 136 -22.47 26.72 6.20
N CYS A 137 -23.20 26.18 7.17
CA CYS A 137 -23.99 26.96 8.11
C CYS A 137 -23.52 26.69 9.54
N ASP A 138 -23.94 27.54 10.47
CA ASP A 138 -23.72 27.28 11.88
C ASP A 138 -24.33 25.93 12.29
N VAL A 139 -23.63 25.23 13.20
CA VAL A 139 -23.87 23.81 13.48
C VAL A 139 -25.32 23.46 13.82
N GLY A 140 -26.05 24.40 14.45
CA GLY A 140 -27.48 24.31 14.75
C GLY A 140 -27.95 22.91 15.16
N SER A 141 -29.18 22.56 14.78
CA SER A 141 -29.73 21.21 14.89
C SER A 141 -29.47 20.36 13.63
N HIS A 142 -28.52 20.75 12.78
CA HIS A 142 -28.31 20.10 11.49
C HIS A 142 -27.77 18.67 11.67
N PRO A 143 -28.40 17.67 11.01
CA PRO A 143 -28.03 16.27 11.18
C PRO A 143 -26.73 15.90 10.44
N LEU A 144 -26.34 16.70 9.45
CA LEU A 144 -25.10 16.52 8.71
C LEU A 144 -24.11 17.62 9.09
N ARG A 145 -22.93 17.22 9.55
CA ARG A 145 -21.93 18.12 10.13
C ARG A 145 -20.54 17.80 9.61
N MET A 146 -19.69 18.83 9.53
CA MET A 146 -18.26 18.67 9.29
C MET A 146 -17.46 19.43 10.34
N ARG A 147 -16.29 18.90 10.72
CA ARG A 147 -15.40 19.57 11.68
C ARG A 147 -14.15 20.04 10.96
N LYS A 148 -13.80 21.33 11.12
CA LYS A 148 -12.62 21.95 10.51
C LYS A 148 -11.97 22.90 11.50
N GLY A 149 -10.67 22.71 11.75
CA GLY A 149 -9.89 23.62 12.60
C GLY A 149 -10.42 23.77 14.02
N GLY A 150 -11.00 22.70 14.60
CA GLY A 150 -11.60 22.72 15.94
C GLY A 150 -13.08 23.11 15.97
N THR A 151 -13.58 23.79 14.93
CA THR A 151 -14.97 24.23 14.82
C THR A 151 -15.82 23.21 14.07
N THR A 152 -17.05 22.98 14.54
CA THR A 152 -18.04 22.13 13.85
C THR A 152 -19.02 23.02 13.09
N TYR A 153 -19.25 22.69 11.84
CA TYR A 153 -20.18 23.37 10.95
C TYR A 153 -21.31 22.41 10.56
N GLY A 154 -22.50 22.95 10.34
CA GLY A 154 -23.59 22.25 9.69
C GLY A 154 -23.39 22.29 8.18
N ILE A 155 -23.84 21.23 7.50
CA ILE A 155 -24.07 21.29 6.06
C ILE A 155 -25.55 21.61 5.87
N GLU A 156 -25.82 22.75 5.24
CA GLU A 156 -27.20 23.21 5.06
C GLU A 156 -27.95 22.28 4.10
N LEU A 157 -29.13 21.85 4.54
CA LEU A 157 -30.03 21.04 3.75
C LEU A 157 -31.27 21.86 3.42
N VAL A 158 -31.66 21.85 2.15
CA VAL A 158 -32.85 22.52 1.62
C VAL A 158 -33.81 21.49 1.04
N GLU A 159 -35.04 21.91 0.76
CA GLU A 159 -35.98 21.07 0.01
C GLU A 159 -35.43 20.73 -1.38
N THR A 160 -35.87 19.61 -1.94
CA THR A 160 -35.30 19.12 -3.20
C THR A 160 -35.68 19.96 -4.42
N ASP A 161 -36.69 20.81 -4.30
CA ASP A 161 -37.18 21.76 -5.30
C ASP A 161 -36.70 23.21 -5.06
N ASP A 162 -35.89 23.45 -4.01
CA ASP A 162 -35.29 24.77 -3.77
C ASP A 162 -34.40 25.18 -4.96
N PRO A 163 -34.44 26.45 -5.42
CA PRO A 163 -33.61 26.91 -6.53
C PRO A 163 -32.11 26.67 -6.34
N ASN A 164 -31.64 26.63 -5.09
CA ASN A 164 -30.26 26.37 -4.70
C ASN A 164 -29.99 24.91 -4.34
N ALA A 165 -30.92 23.99 -4.58
CA ALA A 165 -30.72 22.57 -4.31
C ALA A 165 -29.61 21.98 -5.21
N SER A 166 -28.66 21.27 -4.61
CA SER A 166 -27.71 20.42 -5.34
C SER A 166 -28.41 19.17 -5.90
N ARG A 167 -27.68 18.30 -6.60
CA ARG A 167 -28.16 16.97 -7.01
C ARG A 167 -27.96 15.89 -5.94
N ILE A 168 -27.22 16.18 -4.88
CA ILE A 168 -26.96 15.23 -3.79
C ILE A 168 -28.19 15.20 -2.87
N ARG A 169 -28.63 14.00 -2.48
CA ARG A 169 -29.84 13.78 -1.68
C ARG A 169 -29.49 13.11 -0.35
N VAL A 170 -30.09 13.59 0.73
CA VAL A 170 -29.89 13.06 2.08
C VAL A 170 -31.26 12.69 2.65
N LYS A 171 -31.43 11.42 3.03
CA LYS A 171 -32.64 10.98 3.72
C LYS A 171 -32.54 11.38 5.19
N THR A 172 -33.50 12.15 5.66
CA THR A 172 -33.62 12.60 7.05
C THR A 172 -34.92 12.08 7.67
N GLY A 173 -35.11 12.31 8.97
CA GLY A 173 -36.39 12.03 9.63
C GLY A 173 -37.56 12.86 9.07
N ALA A 174 -37.29 13.99 8.42
CA ALA A 174 -38.27 14.87 7.78
C ALA A 174 -38.44 14.61 6.28
N GLY A 175 -37.91 13.49 5.77
CA GLY A 175 -37.94 13.16 4.33
C GLY A 175 -36.59 13.38 3.63
N ILE A 176 -36.60 13.31 2.30
CA ILE A 176 -35.40 13.50 1.48
C ILE A 176 -35.16 15.00 1.28
N LYS A 177 -33.96 15.47 1.63
CA LYS A 177 -33.49 16.85 1.42
C LYS A 177 -32.33 16.87 0.44
N ALA A 178 -31.99 18.05 -0.07
CA ALA A 178 -30.80 18.28 -0.88
C ALA A 178 -29.76 19.09 -0.11
N ILE A 179 -28.47 18.84 -0.36
CA ILE A 179 -27.42 19.77 0.12
C ILE A 179 -27.58 21.09 -0.62
N ARG A 180 -27.56 22.22 0.07
CA ARG A 180 -27.64 23.55 -0.55
C ARG A 180 -26.35 23.87 -1.31
N LYS A 181 -26.47 24.38 -2.53
CA LYS A 181 -25.34 24.97 -3.28
C LYS A 181 -24.94 26.27 -2.61
N TYR A 182 -23.64 26.52 -2.51
CA TYR A 182 -23.18 27.88 -2.27
C TYR A 182 -23.40 28.69 -3.55
N THR A 183 -23.94 29.89 -3.41
CA THR A 183 -24.20 30.83 -4.50
C THR A 183 -23.47 32.12 -4.23
#